data_AF-A0A955W1E4-F1
#
_entry.id   AF-A0A955W1E4-F1
#
_cell.length_a   1.000
_cell.length_b   1.000
_cell.length_c   1.000
_cell.angle_alpha   90.00
_cell.angle_beta   90.00
_cell.angle_gamma   90.00
#
_symmetry.space_group_name_H-M   'P 1'
#
loop_
_entity.id
_entity.type
_entity.pdbx_description
1 polymer ?
#
loop_
_entity_poly.entity_id
_entity_poly.type
_entity_poly.pdbx_seq_one_letter_code
_entity_poly.pdbx_strand_id
1 'polypeptide(L)'
;MSTSPLRTPWAVLAALTFTLGGCAGKTPPPETAPTEHTEQTAEQAATPTPAETTQTPAAAPAEAQPKEPAQPTAPAIVEAEPEPRTLSPNATFAELVAAAQTPVSRGSSEACILRRADKTGPFRLEGDIAPSIRPLPAPGNDLAARVANDEGPVRVLSTIGQSGSGELTVATFTRAPVSSYDHVRVVIVTGNHSYLRRTDAPMAGRFSRPLNDKQVVAMLNRGKSATPRPVVVTASGDVKLTRLAQVMEQIDESPSAFVVLAVALPQGTELPSPPPAPKAAPLCPAGLPAPSMTEPTGHLDKTATDALIKAVSGVGRICIQVAKGRATLGGNMTIHARIAADGTIPLTCASTDTAQDPSLRECVLRGLRALQLTPPSPPGVVDVTVPVQLRPALEKPQPAVCH
;
A
#
# COMPACT_ATOMS: atom_id res chain seq x y z
N MET A 1 -67.39 -2.13 -2.93
CA MET A 1 -68.18 -2.42 -1.72
C MET A 1 -68.07 -3.90 -1.41
N SER A 2 -67.18 -4.28 -0.49
CA SER A 2 -67.41 -5.31 0.53
C SER A 2 -66.11 -5.42 1.35
N THR A 3 -66.30 -5.48 2.65
CA THR A 3 -65.36 -5.20 3.73
C THR A 3 -64.59 -6.45 4.19
N SER A 4 -63.33 -6.22 4.62
CA SER A 4 -62.48 -6.87 5.64
C SER A 4 -63.11 -7.95 6.57
N PRO A 5 -62.34 -8.86 7.26
CA PRO A 5 -61.05 -8.53 7.91
C PRO A 5 -59.97 -9.62 8.14
N LEU A 6 -58.82 -9.10 8.59
CA LEU A 6 -57.69 -9.63 9.36
C LEU A 6 -57.77 -11.05 9.97
N ARG A 7 -56.62 -11.76 9.92
CA ARG A 7 -55.89 -12.29 11.10
C ARG A 7 -54.50 -12.83 10.74
N THR A 8 -53.45 -12.18 11.25
CA THR A 8 -52.15 -12.79 11.58
C THR A 8 -52.26 -13.53 12.92
N PRO A 9 -51.44 -14.58 13.17
CA PRO A 9 -50.33 -14.37 14.11
C PRO A 9 -49.04 -15.18 13.85
N TRP A 10 -47.91 -14.53 14.15
CA TRP A 10 -46.76 -14.96 14.97
C TRP A 10 -46.04 -16.32 14.76
N ALA A 11 -44.74 -16.19 14.49
CA ALA A 11 -43.59 -16.78 15.17
C ALA A 11 -43.34 -18.31 15.17
N VAL A 12 -42.25 -18.71 14.50
CA VAL A 12 -41.34 -19.77 14.99
C VAL A 12 -39.90 -19.33 14.75
N LEU A 13 -39.22 -18.88 15.81
CA LEU A 13 -37.76 -18.82 15.90
C LEU A 13 -37.25 -20.23 16.17
N ALA A 14 -36.42 -20.78 15.28
CA ALA A 14 -35.65 -21.99 15.56
C ALA A 14 -34.33 -21.62 16.23
N ALA A 15 -34.22 -21.93 17.52
CA ALA A 15 -32.98 -21.90 18.27
C ALA A 15 -32.14 -23.14 17.93
N LEU A 16 -30.93 -22.93 17.41
CA LEU A 16 -29.91 -23.96 17.25
C LEU A 16 -29.08 -24.02 18.54
N THR A 17 -29.35 -25.05 19.35
CA THR A 17 -28.52 -25.46 20.48
C THR A 17 -27.28 -26.19 19.95
N PHE A 18 -26.10 -25.60 20.13
CA PHE A 18 -24.82 -26.30 19.97
C PHE A 18 -24.45 -26.97 21.29
N THR A 19 -24.38 -28.29 21.27
CA THR A 19 -23.86 -29.14 22.35
C THR A 19 -22.34 -29.04 22.42
N LEU A 20 -21.83 -28.55 23.54
CA LEU A 20 -20.41 -28.60 23.90
C LEU A 20 -20.06 -30.02 24.35
N GLY A 21 -19.40 -30.77 23.46
CA GLY A 21 -18.73 -32.02 23.78
C GLY A 21 -17.35 -31.74 24.39
N GLY A 22 -17.15 -32.25 25.61
CA GLY A 22 -15.90 -32.11 26.34
C GLY A 22 -14.76 -32.95 25.77
N CYS A 23 -13.55 -32.39 25.83
CA CYS A 23 -12.30 -33.14 25.82
C CYS A 23 -11.51 -32.74 27.06
N ALA A 24 -11.37 -33.71 27.96
CA ALA A 24 -10.54 -33.64 29.14
C ALA A 24 -9.06 -33.80 28.80
N GLY A 25 -8.21 -33.07 29.53
CA GLY A 25 -6.96 -33.60 30.07
C GLY A 25 -5.73 -33.61 29.15
N LYS A 26 -4.90 -32.57 29.26
CA LYS A 26 -3.45 -32.77 29.44
C LYS A 26 -2.80 -31.49 29.99
N THR A 27 -2.41 -31.59 31.25
CA THR A 27 -1.56 -30.65 31.99
C THR A 27 -0.15 -30.63 31.39
N PRO A 28 0.43 -29.46 31.04
CA PRO A 28 1.86 -29.33 30.84
C PRO A 28 2.60 -29.09 32.18
N PRO A 29 3.85 -29.56 32.33
CA PRO A 29 4.68 -29.34 33.51
C PRO A 29 5.19 -27.89 33.62
N PRO A 30 5.62 -27.44 34.82
CA PRO A 30 6.07 -26.07 35.04
C PRO A 30 7.45 -25.83 34.43
N GLU A 31 7.55 -24.82 33.56
CA GLU A 31 8.79 -24.36 32.97
C GLU A 31 9.48 -23.36 33.90
N THR A 32 10.73 -23.69 34.20
CA THR A 32 11.70 -23.00 35.04
C THR A 32 11.99 -21.58 34.60
N ALA A 33 12.04 -20.67 35.58
CA ALA A 33 12.54 -19.31 35.45
C ALA A 33 14.04 -19.26 35.12
N PRO A 34 14.52 -18.30 34.31
CA PRO A 34 15.90 -17.90 34.31
C PRO A 34 16.12 -16.63 35.14
N THR A 35 16.96 -16.86 36.15
CA THR A 35 17.92 -16.02 36.86
C THR A 35 18.25 -14.64 36.28
N GLU A 36 18.22 -13.66 37.17
CA GLU A 36 18.86 -12.35 37.08
C GLU A 36 20.37 -12.47 36.78
N HIS A 37 20.87 -11.60 35.89
CA HIS A 37 22.27 -11.18 35.94
C HIS A 37 22.39 -9.67 35.68
N THR A 38 23.17 -9.08 36.57
CA THR A 38 23.53 -7.70 36.85
C THR A 38 24.56 -7.13 35.86
N GLU A 39 24.86 -5.84 36.05
CA GLU A 39 26.01 -5.02 35.59
C GLU A 39 25.80 -4.22 34.30
N GLN A 40 25.54 -2.91 34.41
CA GLN A 40 26.51 -1.82 34.59
C GLN A 40 27.58 -1.75 33.51
N THR A 41 27.44 -0.79 32.59
CA THR A 41 28.57 0.05 32.17
C THR A 41 28.03 1.43 31.81
N ALA A 42 28.47 2.43 32.56
CA ALA A 42 28.35 3.84 32.25
C ALA A 42 29.63 4.26 31.53
N GLU A 43 29.55 4.93 30.36
CA GLU A 43 30.67 5.72 29.87
C GLU A 43 30.21 6.85 28.92
N GLN A 44 30.46 8.08 29.39
CA GLN A 44 30.99 9.28 28.71
C GLN A 44 30.41 9.66 27.32
N ALA A 45 29.70 10.78 27.21
CA ALA A 45 30.24 12.15 27.12
C ALA A 45 31.07 12.42 25.85
N ALA A 46 30.45 13.06 24.86
CA ALA A 46 31.14 13.90 23.88
C ALA A 46 30.19 14.97 23.31
N THR A 47 30.44 16.21 23.72
CA THR A 47 29.85 17.45 23.20
C THR A 47 30.48 17.78 21.83
N PRO A 48 29.72 18.06 20.76
CA PRO A 48 30.29 18.68 19.57
C PRO A 48 30.26 20.21 19.67
N THR A 49 31.45 20.79 19.59
CA THR A 49 31.75 22.22 19.36
C THR A 49 31.14 22.70 18.03
N PRO A 50 30.54 23.91 17.97
CA PRO A 50 30.02 24.48 16.73
C PRO A 50 31.16 24.99 15.82
N ALA A 51 31.11 24.57 14.55
CA ALA A 51 32.03 25.01 13.52
C ALA A 51 31.73 26.44 13.04
N GLU A 52 32.83 27.13 12.84
CA GLU A 52 33.03 28.54 12.56
C GLU A 52 32.52 28.97 11.18
N THR A 53 31.75 30.05 11.14
CA THR A 53 31.20 30.65 9.93
C THR A 53 32.28 31.47 9.23
N THR A 54 32.85 30.96 8.14
CA THR A 54 33.75 31.75 7.29
C THR A 54 32.91 32.65 6.37
N GLN A 55 32.90 33.94 6.65
CA GLN A 55 32.34 34.98 5.78
C GLN A 55 33.28 35.25 4.60
N THR A 56 32.79 35.02 3.38
CA THR A 56 33.48 35.38 2.14
C THR A 56 33.29 36.89 1.85
N PRO A 57 34.35 37.64 1.53
CA PRO A 57 34.25 39.08 1.22
C PRO A 57 33.48 39.37 -0.07
N ALA A 58 32.65 40.41 -0.01
CA ALA A 58 31.96 41.00 -1.16
C ALA A 58 32.97 41.62 -2.15
N ALA A 59 32.96 41.14 -3.39
CA ALA A 59 33.68 41.76 -4.49
C ALA A 59 32.87 42.93 -5.08
N ALA A 60 33.58 44.02 -5.36
CA ALA A 60 33.08 45.27 -5.92
C ALA A 60 32.53 45.13 -7.36
N PRO A 61 31.70 46.08 -7.83
CA PRO A 61 31.13 46.06 -9.17
C PRO A 61 32.20 46.43 -10.21
N ALA A 62 32.50 45.51 -11.12
CA ALA A 62 33.33 45.78 -12.29
C ALA A 62 32.50 46.50 -13.37
N GLU A 63 33.11 47.54 -13.93
CA GLU A 63 32.59 48.43 -14.97
C GLU A 63 32.14 47.70 -16.23
N ALA A 64 31.06 48.22 -16.82
CA ALA A 64 30.48 47.76 -18.07
C ALA A 64 31.43 47.98 -19.25
N GLN A 65 31.93 46.89 -19.84
CA GLN A 65 32.57 46.94 -21.15
C GLN A 65 31.52 46.96 -22.28
N PRO A 66 31.74 47.75 -23.36
CA PRO A 66 30.83 47.84 -24.50
C PRO A 66 30.69 46.49 -25.22
N LYS A 67 29.44 46.09 -25.42
CA LYS A 67 29.01 44.87 -26.11
C LYS A 67 29.41 44.93 -27.59
N GLU A 68 30.39 44.11 -27.99
CA GLU A 68 30.63 43.78 -29.40
C GLU A 68 29.41 43.02 -29.96
N PRO A 69 28.88 43.37 -31.15
CA PRO A 69 27.75 42.66 -31.72
C PRO A 69 28.16 41.22 -32.06
N ALA A 70 27.76 40.28 -31.20
CA ALA A 70 27.99 38.87 -31.39
C ALA A 70 27.41 38.40 -32.74
N GLN A 71 28.26 37.81 -33.57
CA GLN A 71 27.84 37.06 -34.74
C GLN A 71 26.81 36.00 -34.33
N PRO A 72 25.73 35.79 -35.11
CA PRO A 72 24.72 34.78 -34.82
C PRO A 72 25.38 33.40 -34.87
N THR A 73 25.72 32.89 -33.69
CA THR A 73 26.20 31.52 -33.52
C THR A 73 25.02 30.61 -33.82
N ALA A 74 25.14 29.79 -34.87
CA ALA A 74 24.13 28.81 -35.24
C ALA A 74 23.75 28.00 -33.98
N PRO A 75 22.45 27.77 -33.72
CA PRO A 75 22.03 27.04 -32.53
C PRO A 75 22.72 25.68 -32.53
N ALA A 76 23.55 25.44 -31.50
CA ALA A 76 24.12 24.14 -31.26
C ALA A 76 22.94 23.16 -31.17
N ILE A 77 22.94 22.15 -32.04
CA ILE A 77 22.00 21.03 -31.96
C ILE A 77 22.35 20.33 -30.65
N VAL A 78 21.62 20.67 -29.59
CA VAL A 78 21.69 19.95 -28.33
C VAL A 78 21.07 18.59 -28.62
N GLU A 79 21.92 17.59 -28.83
CA GLU A 79 21.53 16.20 -28.93
C GLU A 79 20.79 15.86 -27.65
N ALA A 80 19.46 15.72 -27.74
CA ALA A 80 18.62 15.49 -26.60
C ALA A 80 19.09 14.21 -25.90
N GLU A 81 19.44 14.31 -24.62
CA GLU A 81 19.83 13.13 -23.85
C GLU A 81 18.73 12.06 -23.98
N PRO A 82 19.10 10.81 -24.30
CA PRO A 82 18.13 9.75 -24.49
C PRO A 82 17.28 9.61 -23.23
N GLU A 83 15.96 9.78 -23.38
CA GLU A 83 15.04 9.67 -22.25
C GLU A 83 15.22 8.29 -21.59
N PRO A 84 15.53 8.21 -20.29
CA PRO A 84 16.00 6.99 -19.63
C PRO A 84 14.98 5.84 -19.56
N ARG A 85 13.75 6.09 -20.03
CA ARG A 85 12.64 5.13 -20.04
C ARG A 85 12.23 4.71 -21.45
N THR A 86 12.93 5.18 -22.48
CA THR A 86 12.75 4.71 -23.84
C THR A 86 13.50 3.40 -24.02
N LEU A 87 12.80 2.39 -24.52
CA LEU A 87 13.24 1.02 -24.67
C LEU A 87 13.21 0.67 -26.15
N SER A 88 14.24 -0.06 -26.60
CA SER A 88 14.33 -0.56 -27.97
C SER A 88 13.06 -1.36 -28.36
N PRO A 89 12.63 -1.36 -29.64
CA PRO A 89 11.55 -2.21 -30.11
C PRO A 89 11.73 -3.71 -29.78
N ASN A 90 12.99 -4.16 -29.69
CA ASN A 90 13.35 -5.53 -29.39
C ASN A 90 13.71 -5.75 -27.92
N ALA A 91 13.39 -4.77 -27.06
CA ALA A 91 13.70 -4.84 -25.64
C ALA A 91 13.03 -6.04 -24.96
N THR A 92 13.63 -6.42 -23.86
CA THR A 92 13.30 -7.56 -23.02
C THR A 92 12.75 -7.10 -21.67
N PHE A 93 12.20 -8.03 -20.91
CA PHE A 93 11.74 -7.75 -19.56
C PHE A 93 12.88 -7.31 -18.63
N ALA A 94 14.08 -7.85 -18.82
CA ALA A 94 15.28 -7.40 -18.08
C ALA A 94 15.56 -5.91 -18.30
N GLU A 95 15.50 -5.43 -19.53
CA GLU A 95 15.71 -4.01 -19.86
C GLU A 95 14.58 -3.12 -19.30
N LEU A 96 13.35 -3.61 -19.28
CA LEU A 96 12.23 -2.90 -18.63
C LEU A 96 12.44 -2.77 -17.12
N VAL A 97 12.88 -3.84 -16.44
CA VAL A 97 13.17 -3.79 -15.00
C VAL A 97 14.35 -2.86 -14.73
N ALA A 98 15.38 -2.86 -15.58
CA ALA A 98 16.50 -1.92 -15.48
C ALA A 98 16.03 -0.46 -15.62
N ALA A 99 15.17 -0.15 -16.60
CA ALA A 99 14.59 1.18 -16.78
C ALA A 99 13.71 1.61 -15.58
N ALA A 100 13.06 0.67 -14.90
CA ALA A 100 12.28 0.93 -13.70
C ALA A 100 13.15 1.30 -12.46
N GLN A 101 14.45 1.00 -12.48
CA GLN A 101 15.37 1.39 -11.40
C GLN A 101 15.81 2.85 -11.51
N THR A 102 15.71 3.46 -12.70
CA THR A 102 16.13 4.85 -12.91
C THR A 102 15.15 5.81 -12.21
N PRO A 103 15.61 6.59 -11.21
CA PRO A 103 14.76 7.55 -10.54
C PRO A 103 14.35 8.66 -11.51
N VAL A 104 13.06 8.96 -11.58
CA VAL A 104 12.56 10.13 -12.31
C VAL A 104 11.49 10.85 -11.50
N SER A 105 11.43 12.15 -11.72
CA SER A 105 10.49 13.06 -11.10
C SER A 105 9.06 12.78 -11.59
N ARG A 106 8.25 12.18 -10.70
CA ARG A 106 6.79 11.95 -10.76
C ARG A 106 6.21 11.49 -12.11
N GLY A 107 5.73 10.24 -12.13
CA GLY A 107 4.86 9.76 -13.20
C GLY A 107 3.53 10.54 -13.23
N SER A 108 2.93 10.60 -14.41
CA SER A 108 1.58 11.11 -14.59
C SER A 108 0.60 10.00 -14.24
N SER A 109 -0.35 10.28 -13.35
CA SER A 109 -1.45 9.35 -13.01
C SER A 109 -2.35 9.02 -14.20
N GLU A 110 -2.22 9.75 -15.31
CA GLU A 110 -2.98 9.53 -16.54
C GLU A 110 -2.22 8.69 -17.58
N ALA A 111 -0.94 8.38 -17.34
CA ALA A 111 -0.16 7.54 -18.23
C ALA A 111 -0.48 6.05 -18.01
N CYS A 112 -0.35 5.25 -19.07
CA CYS A 112 -0.34 3.79 -18.96
C CYS A 112 0.97 3.28 -18.38
N ILE A 113 0.99 2.00 -18.03
CA ILE A 113 2.22 1.34 -17.58
C ILE A 113 3.26 1.35 -18.71
N LEU A 114 2.90 0.89 -19.91
CA LEU A 114 3.79 0.82 -21.06
C LEU A 114 3.17 1.52 -22.27
N ARG A 115 3.80 2.57 -22.79
CA ARG A 115 3.43 3.14 -24.09
C ARG A 115 4.21 2.45 -25.19
N ARG A 116 3.55 2.19 -26.32
CA ARG A 116 4.16 1.66 -27.53
C ARG A 116 3.78 2.56 -28.70
N ALA A 117 4.76 3.19 -29.37
CA ALA A 117 4.47 4.16 -30.43
C ALA A 117 3.66 3.58 -31.62
N ASP A 118 3.97 2.34 -32.00
CA ASP A 118 3.20 1.54 -32.96
C ASP A 118 3.49 0.04 -32.74
N LYS A 119 2.85 -0.88 -33.46
CA LYS A 119 3.01 -2.35 -33.26
C LYS A 119 4.46 -2.85 -33.27
N THR A 120 5.36 -2.14 -33.94
CA THR A 120 6.78 -2.44 -34.12
C THR A 120 7.70 -1.37 -33.52
N GLY A 121 7.12 -0.32 -32.93
CA GLY A 121 7.84 0.85 -32.47
C GLY A 121 8.53 0.62 -31.12
N PRO A 122 9.32 1.61 -30.68
CA PRO A 122 9.93 1.59 -29.36
C PRO A 122 8.87 1.59 -28.26
N PHE A 123 9.28 1.08 -27.10
CA PHE A 123 8.47 1.11 -25.89
C PHE A 123 8.92 2.26 -24.99
N ARG A 124 8.00 2.77 -24.18
CA ARG A 124 8.30 3.75 -23.14
C ARG A 124 7.60 3.35 -21.84
N LEU A 125 8.36 3.26 -20.76
CA LEU A 125 7.82 2.98 -19.43
C LEU A 125 7.24 4.28 -18.84
N GLU A 126 5.92 4.45 -18.87
CA GLU A 126 5.27 5.67 -18.36
C GLU A 126 4.59 5.47 -17.01
N GLY A 127 4.41 4.23 -16.59
CA GLY A 127 3.75 3.87 -15.34
C GLY A 127 4.39 4.50 -14.11
N ASP A 128 3.57 4.68 -13.07
CA ASP A 128 4.03 5.11 -11.76
C ASP A 128 4.90 4.00 -11.16
N ILE A 129 6.19 4.27 -10.99
CA ILE A 129 7.13 3.29 -10.44
C ILE A 129 7.11 3.38 -8.92
N ALA A 130 6.71 2.27 -8.30
CA ALA A 130 6.53 2.12 -6.87
C ALA A 130 7.10 0.75 -6.45
N PRO A 131 8.43 0.60 -6.45
CA PRO A 131 9.08 -0.66 -6.13
C PRO A 131 8.88 -1.03 -4.67
N SER A 132 8.39 -2.25 -4.45
CA SER A 132 8.16 -2.84 -3.13
C SER A 132 9.46 -3.24 -2.41
N ILE A 133 10.54 -3.44 -3.18
CA ILE A 133 11.89 -3.67 -2.68
C ILE A 133 12.90 -2.78 -3.42
N ARG A 134 14.02 -2.45 -2.77
CA ARG A 134 15.08 -1.63 -3.37
C ARG A 134 16.45 -2.21 -3.02
N PRO A 135 17.37 -2.37 -4.00
CA PRO A 135 17.14 -2.24 -5.45
C PRO A 135 16.20 -3.35 -6.00
N LEU A 136 15.67 -3.17 -7.22
CA LEU A 136 14.96 -4.25 -7.90
C LEU A 136 15.99 -5.30 -8.38
N PRO A 137 15.76 -6.60 -8.15
CA PRO A 137 16.65 -7.63 -8.68
C PRO A 137 16.52 -7.69 -10.20
N ALA A 138 17.60 -8.06 -10.87
CA ALA A 138 17.53 -8.42 -12.28
C ALA A 138 16.67 -9.70 -12.44
N PRO A 139 15.72 -9.75 -13.40
CA PRO A 139 14.94 -10.95 -13.63
C PRO A 139 15.83 -12.07 -14.19
N GLY A 140 15.77 -13.25 -13.58
CA GLY A 140 16.45 -14.44 -14.07
C GLY A 140 15.78 -15.07 -15.29
N ASN A 141 16.52 -15.92 -16.01
CA ASN A 141 16.01 -16.72 -17.13
C ASN A 141 15.51 -18.12 -16.69
N ASP A 142 15.73 -18.48 -15.42
CA ASP A 142 15.37 -19.75 -14.80
C ASP A 142 13.92 -19.82 -14.31
N LEU A 143 13.16 -18.71 -14.40
CA LEU A 143 11.79 -18.61 -13.90
C LEU A 143 10.87 -19.70 -14.47
N ALA A 144 11.05 -20.10 -15.74
CA ALA A 144 10.27 -21.17 -16.35
C ALA A 144 10.46 -22.51 -15.63
N ALA A 145 11.69 -22.88 -15.31
CA ALA A 145 12.01 -24.13 -14.61
C ALA A 145 11.48 -24.09 -13.16
N ARG A 146 11.63 -22.95 -12.49
CA ARG A 146 11.13 -22.76 -11.11
C ARG A 146 9.63 -22.93 -11.03
N VAL A 147 8.88 -22.26 -11.91
CA VAL A 147 7.41 -22.32 -11.92
C VAL A 147 6.91 -23.71 -12.32
N ALA A 148 7.61 -24.40 -13.23
CA ALA A 148 7.24 -25.76 -13.61
C ALA A 148 7.37 -26.76 -12.45
N ASN A 149 8.29 -26.52 -11.52
CA ASN A 149 8.54 -27.38 -10.37
C ASN A 149 7.76 -26.98 -9.10
N ASP A 150 7.16 -25.78 -9.07
CA ASP A 150 6.39 -25.26 -7.94
C ASP A 150 4.94 -24.94 -8.35
N GLU A 151 4.01 -25.80 -7.91
CA GLU A 151 2.56 -25.61 -8.06
C GLU A 151 1.93 -24.83 -6.90
N GLY A 152 2.75 -24.44 -5.91
CA GLY A 152 2.36 -23.76 -4.69
C GLY A 152 1.72 -22.39 -4.91
N PRO A 153 1.16 -21.80 -3.83
CA PRO A 153 0.76 -20.39 -3.87
C PRO A 153 2.00 -19.52 -4.15
N VAL A 154 1.76 -18.28 -4.59
CA VAL A 154 2.80 -17.27 -4.78
C VAL A 154 2.75 -16.24 -3.66
N ARG A 155 3.90 -15.73 -3.26
CA ARG A 155 4.02 -14.58 -2.38
C ARG A 155 4.20 -13.30 -3.22
N VAL A 156 3.34 -12.32 -3.01
CA VAL A 156 3.42 -11.01 -3.67
C VAL A 156 3.86 -9.98 -2.64
N LEU A 157 4.94 -9.26 -2.91
CA LEU A 157 5.38 -8.10 -2.16
C LEU A 157 4.94 -6.84 -2.91
N SER A 158 4.28 -5.94 -2.21
CA SER A 158 3.82 -4.65 -2.74
C SER A 158 4.22 -3.53 -1.79
N THR A 159 4.07 -2.27 -2.22
CA THR A 159 4.30 -1.12 -1.36
C THR A 159 3.34 -1.04 -0.18
N ILE A 160 2.18 -1.71 -0.27
CA ILE A 160 1.16 -1.74 0.79
C ILE A 160 1.24 -2.99 1.68
N GLY A 161 2.18 -3.89 1.41
CA GLY A 161 2.43 -5.09 2.21
C GLY A 161 2.59 -6.37 1.39
N GLN A 162 2.53 -7.50 2.09
CA GLN A 162 2.68 -8.83 1.52
C GLN A 162 1.31 -9.52 1.37
N SER A 163 1.19 -10.38 0.36
CA SER A 163 0.04 -11.28 0.21
C SER A 163 0.47 -12.66 -0.26
N GLY A 164 -0.17 -13.69 0.28
CA GLY A 164 0.25 -15.09 0.10
C GLY A 164 1.50 -15.47 0.89
N SER A 165 1.80 -16.77 0.86
CA SER A 165 2.86 -17.39 1.68
C SER A 165 3.83 -18.27 0.89
N GLY A 166 3.69 -18.33 -0.44
CA GLY A 166 4.47 -19.16 -1.36
C GLY A 166 5.98 -19.04 -1.28
N GLU A 167 6.69 -20.07 -1.77
CA GLU A 167 8.14 -20.03 -2.01
C GLU A 167 8.47 -19.11 -3.18
N LEU A 168 7.78 -19.25 -4.31
CA LEU A 168 7.87 -18.28 -5.40
C LEU A 168 7.40 -16.90 -4.91
N THR A 169 8.33 -15.97 -4.82
CA THR A 169 8.07 -14.60 -4.39
C THR A 169 8.25 -13.64 -5.57
N VAL A 170 7.29 -12.74 -5.76
CA VAL A 170 7.35 -11.65 -6.75
C VAL A 170 7.22 -10.31 -6.03
N ALA A 171 7.96 -9.30 -6.49
CA ALA A 171 7.97 -7.97 -5.92
C ALA A 171 7.47 -6.96 -6.96
N THR A 172 6.37 -6.27 -6.66
CA THR A 172 5.78 -5.28 -7.58
C THR A 172 6.71 -4.09 -7.74
N PHE A 173 6.72 -3.52 -8.94
CA PHE A 173 7.47 -2.30 -9.24
C PHE A 173 6.67 -1.20 -9.93
N THR A 174 5.46 -1.48 -10.39
CA THR A 174 4.50 -0.42 -10.71
C THR A 174 3.55 -0.21 -9.55
N ARG A 175 2.98 1.00 -9.47
CA ARG A 175 1.94 1.31 -8.49
C ARG A 175 0.75 0.41 -8.73
N ALA A 176 0.17 -0.04 -7.63
CA ALA A 176 -0.95 -0.94 -7.64
C ALA A 176 -2.06 -0.33 -6.79
N PRO A 177 -3.27 -0.15 -7.36
CA PRO A 177 -4.42 0.35 -6.61
C PRO A 177 -4.60 -0.39 -5.30
N VAL A 178 -5.02 0.36 -4.27
CA VAL A 178 -5.35 -0.21 -2.98
C VAL A 178 -6.62 -1.06 -3.15
N SER A 179 -6.44 -2.37 -3.17
CA SER A 179 -7.48 -3.36 -3.38
C SER A 179 -7.22 -4.56 -2.48
N SER A 180 -8.20 -5.45 -2.28
CA SER A 180 -8.00 -6.61 -1.42
C SER A 180 -7.07 -7.59 -2.12
N TYR A 181 -5.82 -7.65 -1.67
CA TYR A 181 -4.84 -8.64 -2.13
C TYR A 181 -5.10 -10.04 -1.54
N ASP A 182 -6.25 -10.26 -0.91
CA ASP A 182 -6.66 -11.56 -0.37
C ASP A 182 -6.73 -12.66 -1.46
N HIS A 183 -6.91 -12.28 -2.74
CA HIS A 183 -7.00 -13.22 -3.87
C HIS A 183 -6.32 -12.68 -5.13
N VAL A 184 -5.04 -12.33 -5.03
CA VAL A 184 -4.25 -11.88 -6.19
C VAL A 184 -3.98 -13.04 -7.12
N ARG A 185 -4.17 -12.80 -8.41
CA ARG A 185 -3.74 -13.69 -9.47
C ARG A 185 -2.42 -13.20 -10.04
N VAL A 186 -1.49 -14.13 -10.24
CA VAL A 186 -0.17 -13.84 -10.77
C VAL A 186 -0.03 -14.53 -12.12
N VAL A 187 0.20 -13.74 -13.17
CA VAL A 187 0.52 -14.21 -14.51
C VAL A 187 2.04 -14.18 -14.68
N ILE A 188 2.61 -15.31 -15.02
CA ILE A 188 4.06 -15.48 -15.15
C ILE A 188 4.36 -15.82 -16.61
N VAL A 189 4.92 -14.85 -17.34
CA VAL A 189 5.23 -14.98 -18.76
C VAL A 189 6.66 -15.48 -18.93
N THR A 190 6.84 -16.57 -19.67
CA THR A 190 8.15 -17.23 -19.86
C THR A 190 8.30 -17.62 -21.33
N GLY A 191 9.51 -17.78 -21.88
CA GLY A 191 9.75 -18.39 -23.21
C GLY A 191 8.58 -18.33 -24.22
N ASN A 192 7.87 -19.45 -24.39
CA ASN A 192 6.67 -19.58 -25.25
C ASN A 192 5.35 -19.85 -24.47
N HIS A 193 5.39 -19.82 -23.15
CA HIS A 193 4.26 -20.21 -22.30
C HIS A 193 4.00 -19.18 -21.20
N SER A 194 2.81 -19.25 -20.64
CA SER A 194 2.43 -18.45 -19.49
C SER A 194 1.89 -19.37 -18.41
N TYR A 195 2.10 -19.01 -17.15
CA TYR A 195 1.56 -19.73 -16.01
C TYR A 195 0.63 -18.82 -15.24
N LEU A 196 -0.41 -19.40 -14.67
CA LEU A 196 -1.28 -18.72 -13.71
C LEU A 196 -1.00 -19.27 -12.32
N ARG A 197 -0.85 -18.38 -11.36
CA ARG A 197 -0.73 -18.70 -9.94
C ARG A 197 -1.66 -17.81 -9.10
N ARG A 198 -1.83 -18.18 -7.84
CA ARG A 198 -2.64 -17.47 -6.85
C ARG A 198 -1.88 -17.29 -5.56
N THR A 199 -2.27 -16.28 -4.78
CA THR A 199 -1.69 -16.02 -3.46
C THR A 199 -2.31 -16.86 -2.35
N ASP A 200 -3.56 -17.31 -2.52
CA ASP A 200 -4.37 -17.93 -1.47
C ASP A 200 -4.38 -19.46 -1.49
N ALA A 201 -4.07 -20.09 -2.62
CA ALA A 201 -4.05 -21.54 -2.77
C ALA A 201 -3.14 -21.99 -3.91
N PRO A 202 -2.59 -23.22 -3.85
CA PRO A 202 -1.95 -23.85 -5.00
C PRO A 202 -2.93 -24.02 -6.16
N MET A 203 -2.40 -24.02 -7.38
CA MET A 203 -3.21 -24.29 -8.59
C MET A 203 -3.21 -25.79 -8.84
N ALA A 204 -4.40 -26.42 -8.85
CA ALA A 204 -4.49 -27.87 -9.04
C ALA A 204 -4.68 -28.29 -10.52
N GLY A 205 -4.12 -29.44 -10.88
CA GLY A 205 -4.43 -30.17 -12.10
C GLY A 205 -4.01 -29.46 -13.38
N ARG A 206 -4.91 -29.34 -14.37
CA ARG A 206 -4.58 -28.72 -15.66
C ARG A 206 -4.15 -27.25 -15.58
N PHE A 207 -4.37 -26.60 -14.44
CA PHE A 207 -4.13 -25.18 -14.24
C PHE A 207 -2.74 -24.87 -13.64
N SER A 208 -2.01 -25.88 -13.16
CA SER A 208 -0.60 -25.72 -12.76
C SER A 208 0.35 -25.74 -13.96
N ARG A 209 -0.08 -26.37 -15.06
CA ARG A 209 0.68 -26.62 -16.29
C ARG A 209 0.92 -25.34 -17.12
N PRO A 210 1.90 -25.37 -18.04
CA PRO A 210 2.09 -24.30 -19.01
C PRO A 210 0.82 -24.06 -19.83
N LEU A 211 0.41 -22.79 -19.94
CA LEU A 211 -0.73 -22.33 -20.71
C LEU A 211 -0.26 -21.46 -21.87
N ASN A 212 -1.05 -21.37 -22.93
CA ASN A 212 -0.89 -20.27 -23.88
C ASN A 212 -1.56 -18.99 -23.34
N ASP A 213 -1.18 -17.85 -23.91
CA ASP A 213 -1.60 -16.53 -23.42
C ASP A 213 -3.14 -16.37 -23.44
N LYS A 214 -3.80 -16.88 -24.48
CA LYS A 214 -5.28 -16.88 -24.60
C LYS A 214 -5.95 -17.71 -23.49
N GLN A 215 -5.38 -18.86 -23.13
CA GLN A 215 -5.90 -19.71 -22.05
C GLN A 215 -5.80 -19.02 -20.70
N VAL A 216 -4.68 -18.32 -20.42
CA VAL A 216 -4.52 -17.54 -19.19
C VAL A 216 -5.62 -16.47 -19.08
N VAL A 217 -5.82 -15.68 -20.13
CA VAL A 217 -6.83 -14.62 -20.16
C VAL A 217 -8.24 -15.17 -20.01
N ALA A 218 -8.56 -16.25 -20.73
CA ALA A 218 -9.85 -16.92 -20.59
C ALA A 218 -10.09 -17.41 -19.16
N MET A 219 -9.05 -17.86 -18.45
CA MET A 219 -9.15 -18.26 -17.05
C MET A 219 -9.30 -17.08 -16.09
N LEU A 220 -8.62 -15.96 -16.35
CA LEU A 220 -8.83 -14.72 -15.59
C LEU A 220 -10.29 -14.28 -15.67
N ASN A 221 -10.92 -14.43 -16.83
CA ASN A 221 -12.30 -13.99 -17.07
C ASN A 221 -13.38 -14.95 -16.54
N ARG A 222 -13.03 -16.15 -16.05
CA ARG A 222 -14.01 -17.14 -15.54
C ARG A 222 -14.68 -16.76 -14.22
N GLY A 223 -14.22 -15.71 -13.54
CA GLY A 223 -14.87 -15.19 -12.34
C GLY A 223 -15.50 -13.84 -12.63
N LYS A 224 -16.83 -13.75 -12.68
CA LYS A 224 -17.53 -12.46 -12.67
C LYS A 224 -17.35 -11.84 -11.29
N SER A 225 -16.38 -10.94 -11.15
CA SER A 225 -16.22 -10.10 -9.96
C SER A 225 -16.82 -8.73 -10.27
N ALA A 226 -17.70 -8.23 -9.42
CA ALA A 226 -18.22 -6.86 -9.54
C ALA A 226 -17.12 -5.81 -9.26
N THR A 227 -16.07 -6.22 -8.54
CA THR A 227 -14.91 -5.38 -8.23
C THR A 227 -13.71 -5.77 -9.10
N PRO A 228 -13.04 -4.79 -9.74
CA PRO A 228 -11.77 -5.02 -10.40
C PRO A 228 -10.73 -5.58 -9.43
N ARG A 229 -9.94 -6.56 -9.88
CA ARG A 229 -8.91 -7.23 -9.08
C ARG A 229 -7.52 -7.00 -9.68
N PRO A 230 -6.48 -6.87 -8.85
CA PRO A 230 -5.12 -6.80 -9.34
C PRO A 230 -4.73 -8.12 -10.00
N VAL A 231 -4.18 -8.03 -11.21
CA VAL A 231 -3.46 -9.12 -11.86
C VAL A 231 -1.99 -8.73 -11.89
N VAL A 232 -1.20 -9.42 -11.08
CA VAL A 232 0.25 -9.19 -11.04
C VAL A 232 0.89 -9.93 -12.21
N VAL A 233 1.66 -9.23 -13.02
CA VAL A 233 2.35 -9.78 -14.18
C VAL A 233 3.85 -9.72 -13.94
N THR A 234 4.51 -10.86 -14.05
CA THR A 234 5.98 -10.98 -14.04
C THR A 234 6.43 -11.77 -15.27
N ALA A 235 7.70 -11.64 -15.65
CA ALA A 235 8.26 -12.43 -16.74
C ALA A 235 9.69 -12.92 -16.49
N SER A 236 10.12 -13.92 -17.26
CA SER A 236 11.55 -14.25 -17.38
C SER A 236 12.31 -13.09 -18.03
N GLY A 237 13.59 -12.93 -17.70
CA GLY A 237 14.40 -11.81 -18.17
C GLY A 237 14.48 -11.69 -19.70
N ASP A 238 14.47 -12.81 -20.41
CA ASP A 238 14.59 -12.93 -21.87
C ASP A 238 13.29 -12.66 -22.66
N VAL A 239 12.15 -12.52 -21.97
CA VAL A 239 10.85 -12.30 -22.62
C VAL A 239 10.83 -10.94 -23.32
N LYS A 240 10.51 -10.93 -24.61
CA LYS A 240 10.35 -9.71 -25.41
C LYS A 240 9.16 -8.87 -24.96
N LEU A 241 9.34 -7.55 -24.93
CA LEU A 241 8.29 -6.60 -24.52
C LEU A 241 7.06 -6.63 -25.44
N THR A 242 7.23 -6.95 -26.72
CA THR A 242 6.09 -7.15 -27.63
C THR A 242 5.13 -8.22 -27.15
N ARG A 243 5.67 -9.35 -26.66
CA ARG A 243 4.84 -10.43 -26.12
C ARG A 243 4.25 -10.05 -24.76
N LEU A 244 5.06 -9.45 -23.87
CA LEU A 244 4.57 -8.99 -22.58
C LEU A 244 3.41 -7.99 -22.73
N ALA A 245 3.57 -6.99 -23.60
CA ALA A 245 2.55 -6.01 -23.91
C ALA A 245 1.28 -6.66 -24.46
N GLN A 246 1.41 -7.63 -25.36
CA GLN A 246 0.25 -8.36 -25.89
C GLN A 246 -0.51 -9.14 -24.80
N VAL A 247 0.19 -9.75 -23.85
CA VAL A 247 -0.45 -10.42 -22.70
C VAL A 247 -1.15 -9.39 -21.81
N MET A 248 -0.51 -8.27 -21.53
CA MET A 248 -1.05 -7.18 -20.72
C MET A 248 -2.30 -6.56 -21.34
N GLU A 249 -2.29 -6.27 -22.65
CA GLU A 249 -3.44 -5.77 -23.42
C GLU A 249 -4.65 -6.70 -23.26
N GLN A 250 -4.46 -8.01 -23.43
CA GLN A 250 -5.55 -9.00 -23.29
C GLN A 250 -6.11 -9.10 -21.85
N ILE A 251 -5.28 -8.81 -20.84
CA ILE A 251 -5.73 -8.75 -19.44
C ILE A 251 -6.55 -7.48 -19.20
N ASP A 252 -6.10 -6.35 -19.75
CA ASP A 252 -6.71 -5.03 -19.60
C ASP A 252 -8.07 -4.91 -20.30
N GLU A 253 -8.31 -5.70 -21.34
CA GLU A 253 -9.63 -5.88 -21.97
C GLU A 253 -10.69 -6.45 -20.99
N SER A 254 -10.27 -7.02 -19.86
CA SER A 254 -11.19 -7.48 -18.82
C SER A 254 -11.60 -6.32 -17.91
N PRO A 255 -12.89 -5.95 -17.83
CA PRO A 255 -13.36 -4.87 -16.95
C PRO A 255 -13.17 -5.19 -15.45
N SER A 256 -12.80 -6.43 -15.13
CA SER A 256 -12.61 -6.94 -13.78
C SER A 256 -11.15 -7.08 -13.38
N ALA A 257 -10.21 -6.64 -14.21
CA ALA A 257 -8.78 -6.74 -13.95
C ALA A 257 -8.09 -5.40 -14.16
N PHE A 258 -6.98 -5.20 -13.45
CA PHE A 258 -5.98 -4.20 -13.80
C PHE A 258 -4.59 -4.81 -13.60
N VAL A 259 -3.64 -4.36 -14.42
CA VAL A 259 -2.30 -4.93 -14.44
C VAL A 259 -1.39 -4.25 -13.43
N VAL A 260 -0.54 -5.04 -12.78
CA VAL A 260 0.57 -4.57 -11.93
C VAL A 260 1.82 -5.33 -12.34
N LEU A 261 2.90 -4.65 -12.71
CA LEU A 261 4.16 -5.31 -13.02
C LEU A 261 4.93 -5.67 -11.74
N ALA A 262 5.52 -6.85 -11.75
CA ALA A 262 6.37 -7.37 -10.69
C ALA A 262 7.57 -8.12 -11.25
N VAL A 263 8.62 -8.25 -10.46
CA VAL A 263 9.79 -9.07 -10.75
C VAL A 263 9.85 -10.26 -9.79
N ALA A 264 10.11 -11.46 -10.32
CA ALA A 264 10.34 -12.63 -9.48
C ALA A 264 11.69 -12.52 -8.76
N LEU A 265 11.69 -12.77 -7.45
CA LEU A 265 12.92 -12.78 -6.66
C LEU A 265 13.75 -14.02 -7.01
N PRO A 266 15.09 -13.94 -7.03
CA PRO A 266 15.96 -15.11 -7.12
C PRO A 266 15.65 -16.13 -6.03
N GLN A 267 15.87 -17.42 -6.32
CA GLN A 267 15.73 -18.46 -5.30
C GLN A 267 16.74 -18.22 -4.17
N GLY A 268 16.32 -18.46 -2.92
CA GLY A 268 17.15 -18.22 -1.75
C GLY A 268 17.28 -16.74 -1.35
N THR A 269 16.51 -15.83 -1.97
CA THR A 269 16.46 -14.44 -1.52
C THR A 269 15.89 -14.38 -0.10
N GLU A 270 16.72 -13.97 0.86
CA GLU A 270 16.28 -13.70 2.23
C GLU A 270 15.57 -12.36 2.30
N LEU A 271 14.34 -12.38 2.81
CA LEU A 271 13.60 -11.16 3.12
C LEU A 271 13.89 -10.76 4.57
N PRO A 272 14.08 -9.46 4.85
CA PRO A 272 14.19 -9.02 6.23
C PRO A 272 12.97 -9.45 7.01
N SER A 273 13.18 -9.93 8.23
CA SER A 273 12.07 -10.23 9.12
C SER A 273 11.23 -8.97 9.31
N PRO A 274 9.88 -9.09 9.31
CA PRO A 274 9.04 -7.92 9.54
C PRO A 274 9.42 -7.31 10.89
N PRO A 275 9.45 -5.98 11.01
CA PRO A 275 9.69 -5.35 12.29
C PRO A 275 8.64 -5.84 13.30
N PRO A 276 9.00 -5.97 14.59
CA PRO A 276 8.03 -6.36 15.60
C PRO A 276 6.83 -5.41 15.54
N ALA A 277 5.63 -5.98 15.63
CA ALA A 277 4.42 -5.18 15.63
C ALA A 277 4.50 -4.14 16.77
N PRO A 278 4.18 -2.86 16.51
CA PRO A 278 4.13 -1.89 17.58
C PRO A 278 3.13 -2.38 18.64
N LYS A 279 3.43 -2.11 19.92
CA LYS A 279 2.50 -2.41 21.02
C LYS A 279 1.18 -1.75 20.69
N ALA A 280 0.15 -2.58 20.53
CA ALA A 280 -1.16 -2.10 20.14
C ALA A 280 -1.68 -1.13 21.20
N ALA A 281 -2.07 0.09 20.80
CA ALA A 281 -2.86 0.94 21.66
C ALA A 281 -4.13 0.14 22.05
N PRO A 282 -4.41 -0.08 23.34
CA PRO A 282 -5.57 -0.85 23.75
C PRO A 282 -6.86 -0.15 23.30
N LEU A 283 -7.90 -0.93 23.04
CA LEU A 283 -9.24 -0.40 22.83
C LEU A 283 -9.87 -0.07 24.19
N CYS A 284 -10.69 0.97 24.25
CA CYS A 284 -11.53 1.32 25.40
C CYS A 284 -13.02 1.19 25.01
N PRO A 285 -13.61 -0.01 25.11
CA PRO A 285 -15.03 -0.19 24.78
C PRO A 285 -15.96 0.65 25.68
N ALA A 286 -15.51 0.98 26.89
CA ALA A 286 -16.23 1.85 27.83
C ALA A 286 -16.06 3.36 27.58
N GLY A 287 -15.24 3.75 26.59
CA GLY A 287 -14.91 5.16 26.32
C GLY A 287 -13.84 5.73 27.26
N LEU A 288 -13.84 7.06 27.40
CA LEU A 288 -12.91 7.76 28.29
C LEU A 288 -13.36 7.66 29.75
N PRO A 289 -12.42 7.68 30.72
CA PRO A 289 -12.77 7.87 32.11
C PRO A 289 -13.51 9.21 32.28
N ALA A 290 -14.51 9.27 33.17
CA ALA A 290 -15.26 10.50 33.41
C ALA A 290 -14.32 11.66 33.81
N PRO A 291 -14.63 12.91 33.42
CA PRO A 291 -13.87 14.07 33.88
C PRO A 291 -14.01 14.21 35.40
N SER A 292 -13.04 14.88 36.02
CA SER A 292 -13.13 15.16 37.45
C SER A 292 -14.31 16.09 37.72
N MET A 293 -14.98 15.93 38.87
CA MET A 293 -16.12 16.78 39.23
C MET A 293 -15.78 18.28 39.39
N THR A 294 -14.49 18.60 39.46
CA THR A 294 -13.96 19.96 39.63
C THR A 294 -13.61 20.65 38.30
N GLU A 295 -13.56 19.91 37.18
CA GLU A 295 -13.26 20.51 35.87
C GLU A 295 -14.51 21.20 35.30
N PRO A 296 -14.43 22.48 34.89
CA PRO A 296 -15.55 23.16 34.25
C PRO A 296 -15.87 22.49 32.92
N THR A 297 -17.16 22.30 32.62
CA THR A 297 -17.63 21.74 31.35
C THR A 297 -17.79 22.85 30.32
N GLY A 298 -17.14 22.70 29.17
CA GLY A 298 -17.31 23.59 28.02
C GLY A 298 -18.36 23.08 27.04
N HIS A 299 -18.60 23.82 25.96
CA HIS A 299 -19.25 23.27 24.76
C HIS A 299 -18.50 23.69 23.50
N LEU A 300 -18.62 22.86 22.46
CA LEU A 300 -18.18 23.22 21.12
C LEU A 300 -19.37 23.81 20.38
N ASP A 301 -19.17 24.98 19.77
CA ASP A 301 -20.15 25.49 18.82
C ASP A 301 -20.10 24.68 17.51
N LYS A 302 -21.01 25.01 16.60
CA LYS A 302 -21.08 24.34 15.29
C LYS A 302 -19.79 24.51 14.48
N THR A 303 -19.18 25.69 14.50
CA THR A 303 -17.97 25.99 13.73
C THR A 303 -16.77 25.17 14.23
N ALA A 304 -16.61 25.06 15.56
CA ALA A 304 -15.58 24.23 16.19
C ALA A 304 -15.83 22.73 15.92
N THR A 305 -17.10 22.30 15.94
CA THR A 305 -17.47 20.91 15.60
C THR A 305 -17.14 20.57 14.14
N ASP A 306 -17.47 21.46 13.20
CA ASP A 306 -17.16 21.28 11.77
C ASP A 306 -15.63 21.25 11.54
N ALA A 307 -14.88 22.10 12.25
CA ALA A 307 -13.42 22.12 12.20
C ALA A 307 -12.80 20.81 12.73
N LEU A 308 -13.31 20.29 13.85
CA LEU A 308 -12.90 18.99 14.40
C LEU A 308 -13.16 17.86 13.39
N ILE A 309 -14.36 17.77 12.81
CA ILE A 309 -14.70 16.73 11.82
C ILE A 309 -13.76 16.78 10.62
N LYS A 310 -13.48 17.98 10.12
CA LYS A 310 -12.55 18.19 9.00
C LYS A 310 -11.12 17.76 9.36
N ALA A 311 -10.63 18.14 10.54
CA ALA A 311 -9.30 17.78 11.02
C ALA A 311 -9.15 16.26 11.20
N VAL A 312 -10.13 15.62 11.84
CA VAL A 312 -10.18 14.17 12.05
C VAL A 312 -10.19 13.41 10.71
N SER A 313 -10.98 13.89 9.73
CA SER A 313 -10.99 13.32 8.38
C SER A 313 -9.62 13.45 7.69
N GLY A 314 -8.92 14.57 7.90
CA GLY A 314 -7.55 14.78 7.45
C GLY A 314 -6.56 13.78 8.06
N VAL A 315 -6.64 13.56 9.38
CA VAL A 315 -5.83 12.55 10.10
C VAL A 315 -6.06 11.15 9.53
N GLY A 316 -7.33 10.74 9.35
CA GLY A 316 -7.65 9.44 8.77
C GLY A 316 -7.05 9.23 7.37
N ARG A 317 -7.11 10.27 6.51
CA ARG A 317 -6.51 10.25 5.16
C ARG A 317 -4.98 10.13 5.17
N ILE A 318 -4.31 10.71 6.15
CA ILE A 318 -2.85 10.61 6.29
C ILE A 318 -2.49 9.23 6.83
N CYS A 319 -3.18 8.78 7.88
CA CYS A 319 -2.85 7.54 8.57
C CYS A 319 -3.15 6.28 7.75
N ILE A 320 -4.13 6.27 6.85
CA ILE A 320 -4.37 5.10 5.98
C ILE A 320 -3.15 4.74 5.13
N GLN A 321 -2.21 5.67 4.90
CA GLN A 321 -0.96 5.41 4.17
C GLN A 321 0.02 4.50 4.93
N VAL A 322 -0.14 4.35 6.26
CA VAL A 322 0.69 3.42 7.06
C VAL A 322 0.04 2.05 7.25
N ALA A 323 -1.20 1.89 6.77
CA ALA A 323 -1.93 0.64 6.91
C ALA A 323 -1.26 -0.49 6.13
N LYS A 324 -1.36 -1.72 6.65
CA LYS A 324 -0.80 -2.91 6.01
C LYS A 324 -1.86 -4.01 5.88
N GLY A 325 -1.66 -4.89 4.90
CA GLY A 325 -2.54 -6.05 4.69
C GLY A 325 -4.00 -5.61 4.50
N ARG A 326 -4.93 -6.22 5.24
CA ARG A 326 -6.37 -5.95 5.12
C ARG A 326 -6.77 -4.52 5.49
N ALA A 327 -6.02 -3.86 6.37
CA ALA A 327 -6.34 -2.49 6.79
C ALA A 327 -6.12 -1.45 5.68
N THR A 328 -5.39 -1.81 4.62
CA THR A 328 -5.25 -0.95 3.42
C THR A 328 -6.59 -0.72 2.74
N LEU A 329 -7.55 -1.64 2.89
CA LEU A 329 -8.93 -1.48 2.42
C LEU A 329 -9.70 -0.38 3.14
N GLY A 330 -9.12 0.18 4.20
CA GLY A 330 -9.77 1.12 5.06
C GLY A 330 -10.62 0.43 6.13
N GLY A 331 -11.59 1.19 6.63
CA GLY A 331 -12.42 0.77 7.75
C GLY A 331 -13.00 1.98 8.47
N ASN A 332 -13.59 1.71 9.63
CA ASN A 332 -14.12 2.73 10.51
C ASN A 332 -13.50 2.54 11.90
N MET A 333 -13.20 3.66 12.55
CA MET A 333 -12.87 3.70 13.97
C MET A 333 -13.82 4.66 14.67
N THR A 334 -14.27 4.31 15.87
CA THR A 334 -14.93 5.26 16.76
C THR A 334 -13.95 5.69 17.82
N ILE A 335 -13.67 6.98 17.90
CA ILE A 335 -12.68 7.53 18.81
C ILE A 335 -13.35 8.46 19.80
N HIS A 336 -13.04 8.25 21.07
CA HIS A 336 -13.36 9.18 22.13
C HIS A 336 -12.16 10.09 22.38
N ALA A 337 -12.40 11.39 22.44
CA ALA A 337 -11.37 12.39 22.66
C ALA A 337 -11.83 13.40 23.71
N ARG A 338 -10.93 13.80 24.61
CA ARG A 338 -11.15 14.91 25.54
C ARG A 338 -10.45 16.13 25.01
N ILE A 339 -11.20 17.21 24.80
CA ILE A 339 -10.67 18.52 24.42
C ILE A 339 -10.55 19.35 25.69
N ALA A 340 -9.36 19.87 25.93
CA ALA A 340 -9.08 20.73 27.09
C ALA A 340 -9.52 22.18 26.83
N ALA A 341 -9.52 23.00 27.89
CA ALA A 341 -9.94 24.40 27.84
C ALA A 341 -9.08 25.27 26.91
N ASP A 342 -7.87 24.83 26.57
CA ASP A 342 -6.97 25.50 25.62
C ASP A 342 -7.13 24.98 24.17
N GLY A 343 -8.07 24.05 23.93
CA GLY A 343 -8.30 23.44 22.62
C GLY A 343 -7.36 22.29 22.26
N THR A 344 -6.46 21.86 23.15
CA THR A 344 -5.63 20.66 22.94
C THR A 344 -6.41 19.38 23.20
N ILE A 345 -5.90 18.24 22.71
CA ILE A 345 -6.52 16.91 22.89
C ILE A 345 -5.59 15.99 23.69
N PRO A 346 -5.51 16.11 25.03
CA PRO A 346 -4.57 15.34 25.84
C PRO A 346 -4.90 13.84 25.91
N LEU A 347 -6.18 13.47 25.77
CA LEU A 347 -6.63 12.10 25.94
C LEU A 347 -7.45 11.66 24.73
N THR A 348 -7.02 10.55 24.12
CA THR A 348 -7.72 9.90 23.01
C THR A 348 -7.75 8.39 23.22
N CYS A 349 -8.84 7.76 22.82
CA CYS A 349 -8.92 6.32 22.81
C CYS A 349 -9.96 5.80 21.81
N ALA A 350 -9.68 4.67 21.16
CA ALA A 350 -10.61 4.05 20.22
C ALA A 350 -11.49 3.00 20.93
N SER A 351 -12.80 3.09 20.76
CA SER A 351 -13.74 2.08 21.26
C SER A 351 -14.02 0.99 20.23
N THR A 352 -14.00 1.34 18.94
CA THR A 352 -14.15 0.40 17.83
C THR A 352 -13.07 0.62 16.77
N ASP A 353 -12.65 -0.46 16.13
CA ASP A 353 -11.67 -0.45 15.05
C ASP A 353 -11.95 -1.64 14.13
N THR A 354 -12.60 -1.37 12.99
CA THR A 354 -12.91 -2.40 12.00
C THR A 354 -11.74 -2.69 11.06
N ALA A 355 -10.72 -1.81 11.02
CA ALA A 355 -9.52 -2.05 10.23
C ALA A 355 -8.62 -3.08 10.91
N GLN A 356 -8.73 -3.20 12.23
CA GLN A 356 -8.02 -4.17 13.07
C GLN A 356 -6.49 -4.07 12.94
N ASP A 357 -5.98 -2.87 12.62
CA ASP A 357 -4.54 -2.60 12.49
C ASP A 357 -4.09 -1.70 13.64
N PRO A 358 -3.32 -2.26 14.60
CA PRO A 358 -2.82 -1.49 15.73
C PRO A 358 -1.93 -0.30 15.37
N SER A 359 -1.16 -0.41 14.28
CA SER A 359 -0.27 0.66 13.82
C SER A 359 -1.07 1.82 13.25
N LEU A 360 -2.12 1.49 12.48
CA LEU A 360 -3.07 2.45 11.96
C LEU A 360 -3.84 3.15 13.09
N ARG A 361 -4.33 2.38 14.07
CA ARG A 361 -5.01 2.91 15.25
C ARG A 361 -4.12 3.89 16.02
N GLU A 362 -2.88 3.50 16.30
CA GLU A 362 -1.92 4.37 17.00
C GLU A 362 -1.60 5.63 16.18
N CYS A 363 -1.45 5.53 14.85
CA CYS A 363 -1.28 6.70 13.99
C CYS A 363 -2.43 7.70 14.16
N VAL A 364 -3.69 7.22 14.10
CA VAL A 364 -4.86 8.09 14.22
C VAL A 364 -4.91 8.73 15.61
N LEU A 365 -4.74 7.94 16.67
CA LEU A 365 -4.76 8.45 18.04
C LEU A 365 -3.68 9.51 18.30
N ARG A 366 -2.48 9.32 17.76
CA ARG A 366 -1.38 10.29 17.83
C ARG A 366 -1.66 11.54 16.99
N GLY A 367 -2.17 11.37 15.77
CA GLY A 367 -2.53 12.47 14.90
C GLY A 367 -3.59 13.38 15.52
N LEU A 368 -4.58 12.81 16.21
CA LEU A 368 -5.58 13.57 16.96
C LEU A 368 -4.97 14.32 18.16
N ARG A 369 -4.07 13.69 18.93
CA ARG A 369 -3.37 14.35 20.05
C ARG A 369 -2.51 15.53 19.59
N ALA A 370 -2.08 15.55 18.33
CA ALA A 370 -1.31 16.64 17.75
C ALA A 370 -2.18 17.79 17.19
N LEU A 371 -3.51 17.68 17.23
CA LEU A 371 -4.40 18.74 16.78
C LEU A 371 -4.49 19.87 17.81
N GLN A 372 -4.55 21.09 17.31
CA GLN A 372 -4.92 22.28 18.06
C GLN A 372 -6.26 22.78 17.53
N LEU A 373 -7.28 22.78 18.38
CA LEU A 373 -8.64 23.22 18.03
C LEU A 373 -8.92 24.62 18.58
N THR A 374 -10.03 25.19 18.14
CA THR A 374 -10.63 26.35 18.82
C THR A 374 -11.01 25.94 20.24
N PRO A 375 -10.60 26.70 21.27
CA PRO A 375 -10.99 26.46 22.65
C PRO A 375 -12.52 26.34 22.83
N PRO A 376 -13.01 25.44 23.70
CA PRO A 376 -14.41 25.39 24.08
C PRO A 376 -14.91 26.71 24.69
N SER A 377 -16.20 27.02 24.50
CA SER A 377 -16.87 28.16 25.10
C SER A 377 -18.02 27.65 25.97
N PRO A 378 -18.23 28.10 27.22
CA PRO A 378 -17.19 28.73 28.04
C PRO A 378 -15.95 27.80 28.17
N PRO A 379 -14.77 28.33 28.58
CA PRO A 379 -13.58 27.52 28.75
C PRO A 379 -13.83 26.34 29.70
N GLY A 380 -13.51 25.13 29.24
CA GLY A 380 -13.75 23.90 29.99
C GLY A 380 -13.37 22.66 29.19
N VAL A 381 -13.60 21.49 29.78
CA VAL A 381 -13.38 20.20 29.12
C VAL A 381 -14.61 19.78 28.32
N VAL A 382 -14.38 19.16 27.16
CA VAL A 382 -15.43 18.57 26.33
C VAL A 382 -15.00 17.18 25.90
N ASP A 383 -15.80 16.18 26.24
CA ASP A 383 -15.63 14.82 25.73
C ASP A 383 -16.46 14.65 24.46
N VAL A 384 -15.81 14.23 23.38
CA VAL A 384 -16.45 14.02 22.08
C VAL A 384 -16.25 12.57 21.62
N THR A 385 -17.22 12.08 20.87
CA THR A 385 -17.13 10.80 20.16
C THR A 385 -17.14 11.09 18.67
N VAL A 386 -16.06 10.76 17.97
CA VAL A 386 -15.88 11.08 16.56
C VAL A 386 -15.69 9.81 15.74
N PRO A 387 -16.52 9.58 14.71
CA PRO A 387 -16.27 8.53 13.74
C PRO A 387 -15.12 8.95 12.82
N VAL A 388 -14.10 8.10 12.71
CA VAL A 388 -13.01 8.24 11.75
C VAL A 388 -13.22 7.23 10.64
N GLN A 389 -13.49 7.73 9.44
CA GLN A 389 -13.57 6.88 8.28
C GLN A 389 -12.21 6.82 7.59
N LEU A 390 -11.67 5.61 7.52
CA LEU A 390 -10.43 5.30 6.83
C LEU A 390 -10.81 4.86 5.42
N ARG A 391 -10.55 5.72 4.44
CA ARG A 391 -10.74 5.39 3.03
C ARG A 391 -9.39 5.44 2.33
N PRO A 392 -8.95 4.36 1.66
CA PRO A 392 -7.84 4.49 0.75
C PRO A 392 -8.22 5.49 -0.35
N ALA A 393 -7.23 6.21 -0.87
CA ALA A 393 -7.44 6.96 -2.09
C ALA A 393 -7.80 5.94 -3.18
N LEU A 394 -9.00 6.07 -3.76
CA LEU A 394 -9.39 5.30 -4.94
C LEU A 394 -8.59 5.85 -6.11
N GLU A 395 -7.40 5.29 -6.30
CA GLU A 395 -6.59 5.57 -7.47
C GLU A 395 -7.23 4.90 -8.68
N LYS A 396 -7.30 5.64 -9.79
CA LYS A 396 -7.69 5.05 -11.06
C LYS A 396 -6.57 4.08 -11.47
N PRO A 397 -6.91 2.82 -11.82
CA PRO A 397 -5.92 1.93 -12.42
C PRO A 397 -5.32 2.57 -13.67
N GLN A 398 -4.00 2.45 -13.84
CA GLN A 398 -3.35 2.84 -15.08
C GLN A 398 -3.67 1.79 -16.15
N PRO A 399 -4.00 2.20 -17.39
CA PRO A 399 -4.12 1.25 -18.50
C PRO A 399 -2.80 0.48 -18.66
N ALA A 400 -2.88 -0.80 -19.01
CA ALA A 400 -1.69 -1.62 -19.05
C ALA A 400 -0.76 -1.21 -20.19
N VAL A 401 -1.33 -0.96 -21.38
CA VAL A 401 -0.59 -0.56 -22.58
C VAL A 401 -1.35 0.54 -23.33
N CYS A 402 -0.65 1.57 -23.81
CA CYS A 402 -1.19 2.54 -24.78
C CYS A 402 -0.49 2.46 -26.14
N HIS A 403 -1.14 3.05 -27.14
CA HIS A 403 -0.60 3.31 -28.48
C HIS A 403 -0.39 4.82 -28.69
#